data_AF-A0A927M210-F1
#
_entry.id   AF-A0A927M210-F1
#
_cell.length_a   1.000
_cell.length_b   1.000
_cell.length_c   1.000
_cell.angle_alpha   90.00
_cell.angle_beta   90.00
_cell.angle_gamma   90.00
#
_symmetry.space_group_name_H-M   'P 1'
#
loop_
_entity.id
_entity.type
_entity.pdbx_description
1 polymer ?
#
loop_
_entity_poly.entity_id
_entity_poly.type
_entity_poly.pdbx_seq_one_letter_code
_entity_poly.pdbx_strand_id
1 'polypeptide(L)'
;MSNIEKIIGELGALLTGVERAQGQAAAAENQAREVAMLAAGSGFVTVAAGMARVRDAITGIQGRLGELAGLIGEASKATAAVPQGASPENTIAGLTPVQSTVDGARDAVAGTMAQVAEAQQLVTLTLQGGQPGPMLSVLEGIKQVLAQVAQRTGTARQFVDRTIAEARQLGASGN
;
A
#
# COMPACT_ATOMS: atom_id res chain seq x y z
N MET A 1 -16.75 0.66 21.38
CA MET A 1 -15.85 -0.06 20.47
C MET A 1 -14.57 -0.42 21.20
N SER A 2 -14.24 -1.70 21.22
CA SER A 2 -12.98 -2.26 21.73
C SER A 2 -11.79 -1.81 20.87
N ASN A 3 -10.58 -1.80 21.43
CA ASN A 3 -9.37 -1.49 20.67
C ASN A 3 -9.11 -2.53 19.56
N ILE A 4 -9.48 -3.80 19.77
CA ILE A 4 -9.43 -4.85 18.72
C ILE A 4 -10.32 -4.48 17.53
N GLU A 5 -11.54 -4.00 17.78
CA GLU A 5 -12.47 -3.58 16.71
C GLU A 5 -11.92 -2.38 15.93
N LYS A 6 -11.26 -1.45 16.61
CA LYS A 6 -10.58 -0.32 15.95
C LYS A 6 -9.42 -0.80 15.07
N ILE A 7 -8.62 -1.76 15.53
CA ILE A 7 -7.54 -2.34 14.72
C ILE A 7 -8.13 -3.00 13.46
N ILE A 8 -9.18 -3.81 13.59
CA ILE A 8 -9.85 -4.44 12.45
C ILE A 8 -10.37 -3.38 11.46
N GLY A 9 -11.00 -2.31 11.97
CA GLY A 9 -11.49 -1.21 11.15
C GLY A 9 -10.38 -0.49 10.37
N GLU A 10 -9.24 -0.22 11.01
CA GLU A 10 -8.09 0.39 10.34
C GLU A 10 -7.45 -0.54 9.31
N LEU A 11 -7.31 -1.84 9.61
CA LEU A 11 -6.78 -2.82 8.64
C LEU A 11 -7.69 -2.99 7.43
N GLY A 12 -9.02 -2.98 7.62
CA GLY A 12 -9.99 -2.97 6.53
C GLY A 12 -9.86 -1.72 5.65
N ALA A 13 -9.73 -0.54 6.26
CA ALA A 13 -9.54 0.70 5.52
C ALA A 13 -8.19 0.76 4.78
N LEU A 14 -7.14 0.16 5.36
CA LEU A 14 -5.84 -0.02 4.69
C LEU A 14 -5.99 -0.87 3.44
N LEU A 15 -6.67 -2.02 3.53
CA LEU A 15 -6.90 -2.90 2.39
C LEU A 15 -7.65 -2.18 1.26
N THR A 16 -8.74 -1.46 1.57
CA THR A 16 -9.48 -0.65 0.58
C THR A 16 -8.59 0.43 -0.06
N GLY A 17 -7.66 1.02 0.70
CA GLY A 17 -6.68 1.96 0.16
C GLY A 17 -5.75 1.31 -0.86
N VAL A 18 -5.26 0.11 -0.56
CA VAL A 18 -4.38 -0.65 -1.47
C VAL A 18 -5.12 -1.07 -2.74
N GLU A 19 -6.35 -1.56 -2.63
CA GLU A 19 -7.20 -1.91 -3.78
C GLU A 19 -7.43 -0.69 -4.70
N ARG A 20 -7.65 0.49 -4.11
CA ARG A 20 -7.77 1.74 -4.88
C ARG A 20 -6.47 2.08 -5.62
N ALA A 21 -5.32 1.94 -4.96
CA ALA A 21 -4.02 2.16 -5.59
C ALA A 21 -3.76 1.15 -6.73
N GLN A 22 -4.18 -0.11 -6.58
CA GLN A 22 -4.11 -1.12 -7.63
C GLN A 22 -4.97 -0.74 -8.84
N GLY A 23 -6.20 -0.26 -8.62
CA GLY A 23 -7.07 0.23 -9.68
C GLY A 23 -6.45 1.41 -10.45
N GLN A 24 -5.81 2.34 -9.75
CA GLN A 24 -5.08 3.45 -10.38
C GLN A 24 -3.84 2.98 -11.15
N ALA A 25 -3.10 2.01 -10.62
CA ALA A 25 -1.96 1.41 -11.32
C ALA A 25 -2.40 0.67 -12.60
N ALA A 26 -3.53 -0.03 -12.57
CA ALA A 26 -4.12 -0.64 -13.76
C ALA A 26 -4.56 0.39 -14.80
N ALA A 27 -5.14 1.52 -14.37
CA ALA A 27 -5.46 2.63 -15.26
C ALA A 27 -4.19 3.24 -15.90
N ALA A 28 -3.13 3.42 -15.12
CA ALA A 28 -1.84 3.91 -15.61
C ALA A 28 -1.24 2.97 -16.67
N GLU A 29 -1.31 1.65 -16.45
CA GLU A 29 -0.83 0.63 -17.40
C GLU A 29 -1.60 0.68 -18.72
N ASN A 30 -2.93 0.80 -18.68
CA ASN A 30 -3.76 0.94 -19.87
C ASN A 30 -3.42 2.21 -20.65
N GLN A 31 -3.29 3.35 -19.95
CA GLN A 31 -2.90 4.61 -20.57
C GLN A 31 -1.50 4.52 -21.20
N ALA A 32 -0.56 3.87 -20.51
CA ALA A 32 0.79 3.66 -21.03
C ALA A 32 0.79 2.84 -22.33
N ARG A 33 -0.09 1.83 -22.40
CA ARG A 33 -0.28 1.01 -23.60
C ARG A 33 -0.86 1.81 -24.76
N GLU A 34 -1.88 2.62 -24.51
CA GLU A 34 -2.48 3.50 -25.53
C GLU A 34 -1.46 4.47 -26.13
N VAL A 35 -0.66 5.12 -25.27
CA VAL A 35 0.42 6.03 -25.71
C VAL A 35 1.47 5.28 -26.53
N ALA A 36 1.86 4.08 -26.11
CA ALA A 36 2.82 3.27 -26.85
C ALA A 36 2.30 2.88 -28.26
N MET A 37 1.03 2.49 -28.36
CA MET A 37 0.40 2.13 -29.64
C MET A 37 0.30 3.33 -30.58
N LEU A 38 -0.13 4.48 -30.06
CA LEU A 38 -0.20 5.73 -30.84
C LEU A 38 1.19 6.13 -31.34
N ALA A 39 2.19 6.12 -30.45
CA ALA A 39 3.56 6.45 -30.79
C ALA A 39 4.12 5.53 -31.89
N ALA A 40 3.90 4.22 -31.77
CA ALA A 40 4.32 3.26 -32.79
C ALA A 40 3.62 3.49 -34.13
N GLY A 41 2.31 3.73 -34.12
CA GLY A 41 1.52 4.01 -35.33
C GLY A 41 1.90 5.32 -36.03
N SER A 42 2.45 6.28 -35.28
CA SER A 42 2.96 7.56 -35.80
C SER A 42 4.47 7.59 -36.10
N GLY A 43 5.17 6.45 -35.95
CA GLY A 43 6.61 6.35 -36.24
C GLY A 43 7.54 6.83 -35.13
N PHE A 44 7.03 7.17 -33.93
CA PHE A 44 7.81 7.55 -32.76
C PHE A 44 8.30 6.30 -31.98
N VAL A 45 9.15 5.50 -32.62
CA VAL A 45 9.61 4.20 -32.09
C VAL A 45 10.31 4.32 -30.74
N THR A 46 11.06 5.41 -30.50
CA THR A 46 11.74 5.66 -29.23
C THR A 46 10.77 5.90 -28.08
N VAL A 47 9.67 6.63 -28.32
CA VAL A 47 8.60 6.84 -27.34
C VAL A 47 7.91 5.51 -27.04
N ALA A 48 7.57 4.72 -28.07
CA ALA A 48 6.96 3.40 -27.88
C ALA A 48 7.86 2.47 -27.03
N ALA A 49 9.17 2.47 -27.27
CA ALA A 49 10.14 1.70 -26.48
C ALA A 49 10.29 2.23 -25.04
N GLY A 50 10.30 3.55 -24.83
CA GLY A 50 10.31 4.14 -23.50
C GLY A 50 9.05 3.79 -22.71
N MET A 51 7.89 3.78 -23.38
CA MET A 51 6.62 3.41 -22.76
C MET A 51 6.59 1.94 -22.32
N ALA A 52 7.30 1.03 -23.01
CA ALA A 52 7.46 -0.34 -22.52
C ALA A 52 8.16 -0.37 -21.14
N ARG A 53 9.22 0.42 -20.95
CA ARG A 53 9.91 0.52 -19.63
C ARG A 53 9.02 1.12 -18.55
N VAL A 54 8.20 2.10 -18.91
CA VAL A 54 7.21 2.68 -17.99
C VAL A 54 6.19 1.62 -17.55
N ARG A 55 5.71 0.78 -18.48
CA ARG A 55 4.79 -0.33 -18.18
C ARG A 55 5.44 -1.38 -17.28
N ASP A 56 6.71 -1.70 -17.49
CA ASP A 56 7.45 -2.60 -16.61
C ASP A 56 7.55 -2.04 -15.19
N ALA A 57 7.80 -0.74 -15.05
CA ALA A 57 7.81 -0.06 -13.75
C ALA A 57 6.42 -0.09 -13.08
N ILE A 58 5.34 0.14 -13.83
CA ILE A 58 3.95 0.05 -13.33
C ILE A 58 3.61 -1.39 -12.90
N THR A 59 4.05 -2.39 -13.66
CA THR A 59 3.88 -3.81 -13.30
C THR A 59 4.60 -4.13 -11.98
N GLY A 60 5.80 -3.59 -11.78
CA GLY A 60 6.50 -3.69 -10.50
C GLY A 60 5.74 -3.04 -9.34
N ILE A 61 5.12 -1.87 -9.56
CA ILE A 61 4.27 -1.20 -8.58
C ILE A 61 3.06 -2.09 -8.22
N GLN A 62 2.40 -2.68 -9.23
CA GLN A 62 1.28 -3.60 -9.01
C GLN A 62 1.67 -4.81 -8.17
N GLY A 63 2.84 -5.40 -8.43
CA GLY A 63 3.38 -6.51 -7.65
C GLY A 63 3.53 -6.15 -6.17
N ARG A 64 4.13 -5.00 -5.87
CA ARG A 64 4.32 -4.52 -4.49
C ARG A 64 3.03 -4.15 -3.79
N LEU A 65 2.06 -3.60 -4.51
CA LEU A 65 0.72 -3.38 -3.98
C LEU A 65 0.04 -4.72 -3.64
N GLY A 66 0.26 -5.77 -4.44
CA GLY A 66 -0.19 -7.14 -4.15
C GLY A 66 0.44 -7.71 -2.89
N GLU A 67 1.76 -7.57 -2.72
CA GLU A 67 2.47 -7.96 -1.50
C GLU A 67 1.95 -7.22 -0.26
N LEU A 68 1.75 -5.90 -0.38
CA LEU A 68 1.19 -5.07 0.69
C LEU A 68 -0.23 -5.50 1.07
N ALA A 69 -1.09 -5.83 0.09
CA ALA A 69 -2.41 -6.39 0.35
C ALA A 69 -2.33 -7.73 1.09
N GLY A 70 -1.36 -8.59 0.73
CA GLY A 70 -1.06 -9.83 1.43
C GLY A 70 -0.73 -9.61 2.91
N LEU A 71 0.22 -8.70 3.19
CA LEU A 71 0.60 -8.33 4.56
C LEU A 71 -0.59 -7.82 5.38
N ILE A 72 -1.37 -6.89 4.84
CA ILE A 72 -2.55 -6.35 5.53
C ILE A 72 -3.60 -7.45 5.77
N GLY A 73 -3.78 -8.35 4.80
CA GLY A 73 -4.67 -9.51 4.94
C GLY A 73 -4.23 -10.47 6.05
N GLU A 74 -2.92 -10.73 6.19
CA GLU A 74 -2.36 -11.53 7.28
C GLU A 74 -2.55 -10.86 8.65
N ALA A 75 -2.25 -9.57 8.75
CA ALA A 75 -2.52 -8.79 9.96
C ALA A 75 -4.00 -8.82 10.36
N SER A 76 -4.90 -8.75 9.37
CA SER A 76 -6.35 -8.80 9.60
C SER A 76 -6.78 -10.16 10.14
N LYS A 77 -6.28 -11.25 9.57
CA LYS A 77 -6.54 -12.62 10.04
C LYS A 77 -6.00 -12.84 11.46
N ALA A 78 -4.76 -12.40 11.72
CA ALA A 78 -4.15 -12.50 13.04
C ALA A 78 -4.93 -11.71 14.10
N THR A 79 -5.37 -10.49 13.78
CA THR A 79 -6.20 -9.68 14.68
C THR A 79 -7.55 -10.33 14.95
N ALA A 80 -8.21 -10.87 13.92
CA ALA A 80 -9.50 -11.53 14.05
C ALA A 80 -9.44 -12.84 14.86
N ALA A 81 -8.26 -13.47 14.93
CA ALA A 81 -8.05 -14.68 15.71
C ALA A 81 -7.95 -14.41 17.22
N VAL A 82 -7.81 -13.15 17.67
CA VAL A 82 -7.79 -12.79 19.10
C VAL A 82 -9.22 -12.83 19.66
N PRO A 83 -9.57 -13.78 20.54
CA PRO A 83 -10.93 -13.89 21.06
C PRO A 83 -11.36 -12.67 21.88
N GLN A 84 -12.65 -12.34 21.84
CA GLN A 84 -13.19 -11.37 22.79
C GLN A 84 -13.09 -11.92 24.21
N GLY A 85 -12.53 -11.13 25.13
CA GLY A 85 -12.26 -11.58 26.49
C GLY A 85 -11.05 -12.51 26.63
N ALA A 86 -10.17 -12.57 25.63
CA ALA A 86 -8.90 -13.27 25.74
C ALA A 86 -8.10 -12.80 26.98
N SER A 87 -7.35 -13.72 27.58
CA SER A 87 -6.43 -13.36 28.65
C SER A 87 -5.42 -12.30 28.18
N PRO A 88 -4.85 -11.51 29.10
CA PRO A 88 -3.80 -10.56 28.77
C PRO A 88 -2.64 -11.19 27.98
N GLU A 89 -2.19 -12.38 28.39
CA GLU A 89 -1.17 -13.17 27.70
C GLU A 89 -1.57 -13.47 26.24
N ASN A 90 -2.77 -14.03 26.03
CA ASN A 90 -3.26 -14.40 24.70
C ASN A 90 -3.43 -13.17 23.79
N THR A 91 -3.84 -12.03 24.36
CA THR A 91 -3.94 -10.76 23.64
C THR A 91 -2.57 -10.27 23.18
N ILE A 92 -1.57 -10.30 24.06
CA ILE A 92 -0.19 -9.91 23.73
C ILE A 92 0.38 -10.85 22.66
N ALA A 93 0.23 -12.16 22.84
CA ALA A 93 0.71 -13.16 21.89
C ALA A 93 0.07 -13.01 20.51
N GLY A 94 -1.25 -12.76 20.46
CA GLY A 94 -1.98 -12.59 19.19
C GLY A 94 -1.70 -11.28 18.47
N LEU A 95 -1.43 -10.19 19.20
CA LEU A 95 -1.18 -8.87 18.60
C LEU A 95 0.29 -8.58 18.28
N THR A 96 1.24 -9.30 18.87
CA THR A 96 2.68 -9.11 18.57
C THR A 96 3.00 -9.36 17.07
N PRO A 97 2.47 -10.40 16.40
CA PRO A 97 2.64 -10.55 14.95
C PRO A 97 2.02 -9.41 14.16
N VAL A 98 0.83 -8.94 14.55
CA VAL A 98 0.12 -7.81 13.91
C VAL A 98 0.99 -6.55 13.95
N GLN A 99 1.66 -6.32 15.08
CA GLN A 99 2.60 -5.21 15.25
C GLN A 99 3.70 -5.23 14.17
N SER A 100 4.39 -6.37 14.03
CA SER A 100 5.46 -6.54 13.04
C SER A 100 4.95 -6.39 11.61
N THR A 101 3.75 -6.91 11.31
CA THR A 101 3.17 -6.82 9.97
C THR A 101 2.78 -5.38 9.62
N VAL A 102 2.26 -4.61 10.57
CA VAL A 102 1.93 -3.19 10.37
C VAL A 102 3.20 -2.37 10.12
N ASP A 103 4.30 -2.66 10.82
CA ASP A 103 5.60 -2.02 10.55
C ASP A 103 6.11 -2.39 9.15
N GLY A 104 6.06 -3.67 8.77
CA GLY A 104 6.41 -4.11 7.42
C GLY A 104 5.53 -3.49 6.32
N ALA A 105 4.24 -3.31 6.58
CA ALA A 105 3.33 -2.62 5.66
C ALA A 105 3.72 -1.14 5.47
N ARG A 106 4.19 -0.47 6.53
CA ARG A 106 4.68 0.92 6.44
C ARG A 106 5.90 1.02 5.53
N ASP A 107 6.85 0.12 5.70
CA ASP A 107 8.06 0.07 4.88
C ASP A 107 7.73 -0.26 3.42
N ALA A 108 6.81 -1.21 3.20
CA ALA A 108 6.32 -1.56 1.87
C ALA A 108 5.64 -0.37 1.17
N VAL A 109 4.83 0.42 1.90
CA VAL A 109 4.22 1.66 1.37
C VAL A 109 5.29 2.66 0.97
N ALA A 110 6.27 2.93 1.84
CA ALA A 110 7.35 3.87 1.55
C ALA A 110 8.15 3.46 0.31
N GLY A 111 8.50 2.18 0.21
CA GLY A 111 9.20 1.67 -0.96
C GLY A 111 8.34 1.70 -2.24
N THR A 112 7.04 1.47 -2.14
CA THR A 112 6.12 1.61 -3.29
C THR A 112 6.04 3.06 -3.75
N MET A 113 5.99 4.03 -2.83
CA MET A 113 6.02 5.47 -3.16
C MET A 113 7.30 5.86 -3.91
N ALA A 114 8.45 5.31 -3.52
CA ALA A 114 9.71 5.54 -4.22
C ALA A 114 9.66 5.03 -5.67
N GLN A 115 9.11 3.83 -5.88
CA GLN A 115 8.97 3.26 -7.23
C GLN A 115 7.96 4.03 -8.09
N VAL A 116 6.89 4.57 -7.51
CA VAL A 116 5.99 5.48 -8.24
C VAL A 116 6.72 6.75 -8.67
N ALA A 117 7.62 7.29 -7.84
CA ALA A 117 8.44 8.44 -8.22
C ALA A 117 9.43 8.12 -9.36
N GLU A 118 10.03 6.93 -9.35
CA GLU A 118 10.85 6.44 -10.47
C GLU A 118 10.03 6.31 -11.76
N ALA A 119 8.82 5.76 -11.69
CA ALA A 119 7.91 5.68 -12.83
C ALA A 119 7.54 7.08 -13.37
N GLN A 120 7.30 8.06 -12.49
CA GLN A 120 7.07 9.47 -12.89
C GLN A 120 8.28 10.03 -13.67
N GLN A 121 9.51 9.77 -13.22
CA GLN A 121 10.72 10.19 -13.94
C GLN A 121 10.83 9.53 -15.32
N LEU A 122 10.55 8.23 -15.42
CA LEU A 122 10.54 7.51 -16.71
C LEU A 122 9.50 8.11 -17.67
N VAL A 123 8.32 8.47 -17.18
CA VAL A 123 7.27 9.14 -17.98
C VAL A 123 7.75 10.49 -18.49
N THR A 124 8.33 11.32 -17.61
CA THR A 124 8.86 12.64 -17.98
C THR A 124 9.93 12.54 -19.07
N LEU A 125 10.85 11.58 -18.95
CA LEU A 125 11.91 11.37 -19.94
C LEU A 125 11.35 10.82 -21.25
N THR A 126 10.43 9.86 -21.19
CA THR A 126 9.86 9.18 -22.37
C THR A 126 8.99 10.12 -23.21
N LEU A 127 8.26 11.02 -22.56
CA LEU A 127 7.32 11.95 -23.21
C LEU A 127 7.88 13.37 -23.30
N GLN A 128 9.21 13.52 -23.24
CA GLN A 128 9.85 14.82 -23.40
C GLN A 128 9.50 15.42 -24.77
N GLY A 129 8.96 16.65 -24.77
CA GLY A 129 8.48 17.33 -25.98
C GLY A 129 7.04 16.95 -26.39
N GLY A 130 6.40 16.03 -25.68
CA GLY A 130 4.97 15.71 -25.80
C GLY A 130 4.15 16.23 -24.62
N GLN A 131 3.08 15.50 -24.24
CA GLN A 131 2.21 15.85 -23.12
C GLN A 131 2.26 14.78 -22.01
N PRO A 132 3.23 14.84 -21.08
CA PRO A 132 3.31 13.89 -19.97
C PRO A 132 2.23 14.06 -18.89
N GLY A 133 1.57 15.22 -18.86
CA GLY A 133 0.65 15.65 -17.79
C GLY A 133 -0.43 14.62 -17.40
N PRO A 134 -1.20 14.07 -18.35
CA PRO A 134 -2.24 13.09 -18.03
C PRO A 134 -1.71 11.86 -17.29
N MET A 135 -0.56 11.33 -17.72
CA MET A 135 0.01 10.12 -17.12
C MET A 135 0.65 10.41 -15.76
N LEU A 136 1.31 11.56 -15.63
CA LEU A 136 1.85 12.02 -14.34
C LEU A 136 0.73 12.22 -13.30
N SER A 137 -0.44 12.70 -13.72
CA SER A 137 -1.61 12.87 -12.86
C SER A 137 -2.12 11.54 -12.29
N VAL A 138 -2.17 10.49 -13.11
CA VAL A 138 -2.57 9.15 -12.63
C VAL A 138 -1.58 8.60 -11.61
N LEU A 139 -0.28 8.71 -11.89
CA LEU A 139 0.78 8.29 -10.96
C LEU A 139 0.76 9.10 -9.66
N GLU A 140 0.45 10.39 -9.73
CA GLU A 140 0.28 11.24 -8.55
C GLU A 140 -0.93 10.80 -7.70
N GLY A 141 -2.02 10.39 -8.35
CA GLY A 141 -3.17 9.78 -7.68
C GLY A 141 -2.78 8.56 -6.83
N ILE A 142 -1.88 7.70 -7.34
CA ILE A 142 -1.36 6.56 -6.59
C ILE A 142 -0.59 7.03 -5.34
N LYS A 143 0.28 8.05 -5.46
CA LYS A 143 1.04 8.59 -4.32
C LYS A 143 0.12 9.17 -3.24
N GLN A 144 -0.93 9.86 -3.63
CA GLN A 144 -1.91 10.42 -2.69
C GLN A 144 -2.64 9.31 -1.92
N VAL A 145 -3.02 8.23 -2.59
CA VAL A 145 -3.61 7.06 -1.93
C VAL A 145 -2.60 6.39 -1.00
N LEU A 146 -1.36 6.18 -1.44
CA LEU A 146 -0.30 5.60 -0.61
C LEU A 146 0.03 6.46 0.61
N ALA A 147 -0.01 7.79 0.50
CA ALA A 147 0.17 8.68 1.65
C ALA A 147 -0.93 8.49 2.70
N GLN A 148 -2.19 8.31 2.28
CA GLN A 148 -3.30 8.00 3.19
C GLN A 148 -3.13 6.62 3.82
N VAL A 149 -2.68 5.62 3.05
CA VAL A 149 -2.36 4.28 3.57
C VAL A 149 -1.26 4.39 4.63
N ALA A 150 -0.15 5.10 4.36
CA ALA A 150 0.94 5.29 5.32
C ALA A 150 0.46 5.93 6.63
N GLN A 151 -0.40 6.95 6.56
CA GLN A 151 -1.00 7.59 7.73
C GLN A 151 -1.82 6.59 8.55
N ARG A 152 -2.67 5.80 7.88
CA ARG A 152 -3.51 4.79 8.53
C ARG A 152 -2.70 3.65 9.14
N THR A 153 -1.57 3.26 8.52
CA THR A 153 -0.66 2.27 9.08
C THR A 153 -0.10 2.77 10.42
N GLY A 154 0.24 4.07 10.51
CA GLY A 154 0.62 4.71 11.77
C GLY A 154 -0.48 4.65 12.83
N THR A 155 -1.73 4.92 12.46
CA THR A 155 -2.89 4.82 13.37
C THR A 155 -3.12 3.39 13.86
N ALA A 156 -3.12 2.40 12.95
CA ALA A 156 -3.24 0.99 13.30
C ALA A 156 -2.15 0.56 14.28
N ARG A 157 -0.91 0.99 14.03
CA ARG A 157 0.25 0.72 14.89
C ARG A 157 0.05 1.23 16.31
N GLN A 158 -0.49 2.44 16.46
CA GLN A 158 -0.79 3.05 17.76
C GLN A 158 -1.88 2.27 18.52
N PHE A 159 -2.93 1.81 17.83
CA PHE A 159 -3.96 0.99 18.46
C PHE A 159 -3.42 -0.37 18.92
N VAL A 160 -2.56 -1.00 18.12
CA VAL A 160 -1.88 -2.25 18.51
C VAL A 160 -1.01 -2.04 19.75
N ASP A 161 -0.16 -1.00 19.77
CA ASP A 161 0.68 -0.67 20.94
C ASP A 161 -0.14 -0.47 22.20
N ARG A 162 -1.19 0.35 22.08
CA ARG A 162 -2.06 0.66 23.20
C ARG A 162 -2.69 -0.60 23.76
N THR A 163 -3.19 -1.49 22.90
CA THR A 163 -3.84 -2.73 23.32
C THR A 163 -2.85 -3.67 24.01
N ILE A 164 -1.63 -3.79 23.49
CA ILE A 164 -0.56 -4.59 24.11
C ILE A 164 -0.17 -4.00 25.47
N ALA A 165 -0.04 -2.67 25.58
CA ALA A 165 0.30 -2.00 26.83
C ALA A 165 -0.79 -2.17 27.90
N GLU A 166 -2.06 -2.02 27.54
CA GLU A 166 -3.21 -2.25 28.42
C GLU A 166 -3.26 -3.72 28.90
N ALA A 167 -3.04 -4.69 28.01
CA ALA A 167 -2.95 -6.10 28.39
C ALA A 167 -1.78 -6.35 29.37
N ARG A 168 -0.59 -5.80 29.11
CA ARG A 168 0.56 -5.95 30.03
C ARG A 168 0.27 -5.38 31.42
N GLN A 169 -0.40 -4.23 31.49
CA GLN A 169 -0.77 -3.60 32.76
C GLN A 169 -1.75 -4.45 33.55
N LEU A 170 -2.77 -5.02 32.89
CA LEU A 170 -3.73 -5.92 33.52
C LEU A 170 -3.08 -7.22 34.01
N GLY A 171 -2.18 -7.80 33.22
CA GLY A 171 -1.42 -9.00 33.62
C GLY A 171 -0.50 -8.76 34.83
N ALA A 172 0.08 -7.56 34.94
CA ALA A 172 0.92 -7.20 36.08
C ALA A 172 0.12 -6.97 37.38
N SER A 173 -1.15 -6.54 37.29
CA SER A 173 -2.04 -6.35 38.44
C SER A 173 -2.74 -7.62 38.92
N GLY A 174 -2.67 -8.71 38.14
CA GLY A 174 -3.29 -10.00 38.45
C GLY A 174 -2.37 -11.02 39.12
N ASN A 175 -1.14 -10.63 39.45
CA ASN A 175 -0.15 -11.42 40.20
C ASN A 175 0.01 -10.90 41.63
#